data_AF-A0A556B758-F1
#
_entry.id   AF-A0A556B758-F1
#
_cell.length_a   1.000
_cell.length_b   1.000
_cell.length_c   1.000
_cell.angle_alpha   90.00
_cell.angle_beta   90.00
_cell.angle_gamma   90.00
#
_symmetry.space_group_name_H-M   'P 1'
#
loop_
_entity.id
_entity.type
_entity.pdbx_description
1 polymer ?
#
loop_
_entity_poly.entity_id
_entity_poly.type
_entity_poly.pdbx_seq_one_letter_code
_entity_poly.pdbx_strand_id
1 'polypeptide(L)' 'MILNIQRACEASIDLAMHIVAGKKLGLPQSSREAFDLLVTAGLLSADLANKLKAMVGFRNIA' A
#
# COMPACT_ATOMS: atom_id res chain seq x y z
N MET A 1 -14.46 -3.52 16.19
CA MET A 1 -14.11 -2.40 15.28
C MET A 1 -12.76 -2.57 14.57
N ILE A 2 -11.81 -3.33 15.15
CA ILE A 2 -10.45 -3.55 14.61
C ILE A 2 -10.45 -4.36 13.29
N LEU A 3 -11.34 -5.34 13.15
CA LEU A 3 -11.36 -6.26 11.99
C LEU A 3 -11.64 -5.58 10.64
N ASN A 4 -12.55 -4.59 10.60
CA ASN A 4 -12.89 -3.90 9.35
C ASN A 4 -11.74 -2.99 8.87
N ILE A 5 -11.04 -2.32 9.79
CA ILE A 5 -9.86 -1.50 9.47
C ILE A 5 -8.72 -2.39 8.97
N GLN A 6 -8.49 -3.53 9.62
CA GLN A 6 -7.46 -4.47 9.20
C GLN A 6 -7.75 -5.01 7.80
N ARG A 7 -8.99 -5.44 7.52
CA ARG A 7 -9.42 -5.88 6.18
C ARG A 7 -9.29 -4.78 5.12
N ALA A 8 -9.67 -3.54 5.44
CA ALA A 8 -9.51 -2.41 4.51
C ALA A 8 -8.03 -2.14 4.20
N CYS A 9 -7.17 -2.25 5.21
CA CYS A 9 -5.73 -2.11 5.04
C CYS A 9 -5.15 -3.24 4.18
N GLU A 10 -5.62 -4.48 4.37
CA GLU A 10 -5.21 -5.64 3.56
C GLU A 10 -5.63 -5.47 2.10
N ALA A 11 -6.90 -5.11 1.88
CA ALA A 11 -7.42 -4.85 0.54
C ALA A 11 -6.65 -3.71 -0.17
N SER A 12 -6.25 -2.67 0.57
CA SER A 12 -5.46 -1.57 0.00
C SER A 12 -4.06 -2.01 -0.42
N ILE A 13 -3.43 -2.91 0.34
CA ILE A 13 -2.12 -3.49 -0.01
C ILE A 13 -2.27 -4.41 -1.23
N ASP A 14 -3.26 -5.29 -1.23
CA ASP A 14 -3.52 -6.22 -2.34
C ASP A 14 -3.76 -5.48 -3.66
N LEU A 15 -4.58 -4.43 -3.62
CA LEU A 15 -4.81 -3.56 -4.77
C LEU A 15 -3.52 -2.90 -5.25
N ALA A 16 -2.68 -2.40 -4.33
CA ALA A 16 -1.42 -1.78 -4.71
C ALA A 16 -0.47 -2.78 -5.38
N MET A 17 -0.33 -3.97 -4.82
CA MET A 17 0.48 -5.07 -5.38
C MET A 17 -0.03 -5.50 -6.75
N HIS A 18 -1.35 -5.66 -6.89
CA HIS A 18 -2.00 -6.03 -8.14
C HIS A 18 -1.75 -4.99 -9.24
N ILE A 19 -1.90 -3.70 -8.94
CA ILE A 19 -1.65 -2.62 -9.90
C ILE A 19 -0.18 -2.57 -10.31
N VAL A 20 0.74 -2.69 -9.34
CA VAL A 20 2.18 -2.71 -9.61
C VAL A 20 2.55 -3.87 -10.54
N ALA A 21 2.02 -5.07 -10.30
CA ALA A 21 2.22 -6.23 -11.16
C ALA A 21 1.60 -6.03 -12.55
N GLY A 22 0.35 -5.58 -12.62
CA GLY A 22 -0.38 -5.37 -13.88
C GLY A 22 0.24 -4.29 -14.76
N LYS A 23 0.82 -3.24 -14.16
CA LYS A 23 1.50 -2.16 -14.88
C LYS A 23 3.02 -2.36 -15.01
N LYS A 24 3.55 -3.50 -14.55
CA LYS A 24 4.99 -3.83 -14.58
C LYS A 24 5.88 -2.73 -14.01
N LEU A 25 5.46 -2.11 -12.90
CA LEU A 25 6.17 -0.98 -12.28
C LEU A 25 7.43 -1.39 -11.51
N GLY A 26 7.68 -2.68 -11.37
CA GLY A 26 8.80 -3.25 -10.62
C GLY A 26 8.34 -4.39 -9.70
N LEU A 27 9.28 -4.93 -8.93
CA LEU A 27 9.00 -5.95 -7.92
C LEU A 27 9.11 -5.33 -6.52
N PRO A 28 7.99 -4.98 -5.85
CA PRO A 28 8.03 -4.42 -4.52
C PRO A 28 8.50 -5.48 -3.51
N GLN A 29 9.47 -5.16 -2.64
CA GLN A 29 9.94 -6.08 -1.59
C GLN A 29 9.16 -5.91 -0.28
N SER A 30 8.25 -4.93 -0.22
CA SER A 30 7.37 -4.67 0.92
C SER A 30 6.11 -3.93 0.51
N SER A 31 5.04 -4.02 1.31
CA SER A 31 3.79 -3.30 1.07
C SER A 31 3.99 -1.78 0.98
N ARG A 32 4.96 -1.24 1.73
CA ARG A 32 5.31 0.19 1.64
C ARG A 32 5.94 0.55 0.30
N GLU A 33 6.80 -0.31 -0.23
CA GLU A 33 7.40 -0.10 -1.54
C GLU A 33 6.38 -0.18 -2.67
N ALA A 34 5.36 -1.03 -2.55
CA ALA A 34 4.26 -1.06 -3.53
C ALA A 34 3.59 0.31 -3.65
N PHE A 35 3.32 1.00 -2.53
CA PHE A 35 2.80 2.37 -2.57
C PHE A 35 3.80 3.38 -3.14
N ASP A 36 5.10 3.20 -2.90
CA ASP A 36 6.14 4.07 -3.43
C ASP A 36 6.29 3.95 -4.95
N LEU A 37 6.19 2.73 -5.49
CA LEU A 37 6.16 2.47 -6.93
C LEU A 37 4.93 3.11 -7.59
N LEU A 38 3.77 3.10 -6.92
CA LEU A 38 2.56 3.77 -7.41
C LEU A 38 2.71 5.30 -7.42
N VAL A 39 3.37 5.89 -6.42
CA VAL A 39 3.69 7.32 -6.40
C VAL A 39 4.64 7.69 -7.53
N THR A 40 5.70 6.90 -7.71
CA THR A 40 6.68 7.08 -8.79
C THR A 40 6.04 6.99 -10.17
N ALA A 41 5.05 6.09 -10.33
CA ALA A 41 4.26 5.96 -11.56
C ALA A 41 3.19 7.05 -11.74
N GLY A 42 3.05 8.00 -10.79
CA GLY A 42 2.02 9.05 -10.83
C GLY A 42 0.59 8.54 -10.61
N LEU A 43 0.42 7.31 -10.12
CA LEU A 43 -0.89 6.68 -9.89
C LEU A 43 -1.45 6.96 -8.49
N LEU A 44 -0.60 7.45 -7.59
CA LEU A 44 -0.95 7.75 -6.21
C LEU A 44 -0.24 9.04 -5.78
N SER A 45 -0.94 9.93 -5.07
CA SER A 45 -0.30 11.12 -4.49
C SER A 45 0.58 10.73 -3.29
N ALA A 46 1.71 11.43 -3.12
CA ALA A 46 2.63 11.17 -2.01
C ALA A 46 1.98 11.33 -0.62
N ASP A 47 1.06 12.28 -0.45
CA ASP A 47 0.28 12.47 0.79
C ASP A 47 -0.56 11.22 1.13
N LEU A 48 -1.32 10.72 0.15
CA LEU A 48 -2.14 9.51 0.32
C LEU A 48 -1.27 8.28 0.57
N ALA A 49 -0.15 8.15 -0.15
CA ALA A 49 0.80 7.06 0.05
C ALA A 49 1.36 7.04 1.48
N ASN A 50 1.70 8.21 2.05
CA ASN A 50 2.19 8.29 3.43
C ASN A 50 1.13 7.88 4.44
N LYS A 51 -0.14 8.27 4.25
CA LYS A 51 -1.25 7.84 5.11
C LYS A 51 -1.47 6.32 5.05
N LEU A 52 -1.44 5.73 3.85
CA LEU A 52 -1.55 4.27 3.66
C LEU A 52 -0.36 3.53 4.30
N LYS A 53 0.87 4.00 4.07
CA LYS A 53 2.10 3.43 4.66
C LYS A 53 2.07 3.48 6.20
N ALA A 54 1.52 4.53 6.78
CA ALA A 54 1.34 4.64 8.24
C ALA A 54 0.33 3.61 8.76
N MET A 55 -0.80 3.42 8.07
CA MET A 55 -1.80 2.40 8.44
C MET A 55 -1.25 0.97 8.38
N VAL A 56 -0.35 0.66 7.45
CA VAL A 56 0.34 -0.64 7.42
C VAL A 56 1.25 -0.82 8.64
N GLY A 57 1.93 0.24 9.10
CA GLY A 57 2.79 0.21 10.28
C GLY A 57 2.06 -0.03 11.60
N PHE A 58 0.79 0.38 11.69
CA PHE A 58 -0.06 0.15 12.87
C PHE A 58 -0.27 -1.34 13.18
N ARG A 59 -0.11 -2.24 12.20
CA ARG A 59 -0.19 -3.70 12.43
C ARG A 59 0.97 -4.26 13.28
N ASN A 60 2.03 -3.49 13.55
CA ASN A 60 3.25 -3.97 14.22
C ASN A 60 3.40 -3.46 15.67
N ILE A 61 2.35 -2.88 16.27
CA ILE A 61 2.35 -2.36 17.65
C ILE A 61 1.36 -3.15 18.54
N ALA A 62 0.96 -4.36 18.14
CA ALA A 62 0.07 -5.23 18.90
C ALA A 62 0.72 -6.58 19.18
#